data_AF-A0A8H5N1P9-F1
#
_entry.id   AF-A0A8H5N1P9-F1
#
_cell.length_a   1.000
_cell.length_b   1.000
_cell.length_c   1.000
_cell.angle_alpha   90.00
_cell.angle_beta   90.00
_cell.angle_gamma   90.00
#
_symmetry.space_group_name_H-M   'P 1'
#
loop_
_entity.id
_entity.type
_entity.pdbx_description
1 polymer ?
#
loop_
_entity_poly.entity_id
_entity_poly.type
_entity_poly.pdbx_seq_one_letter_code
_entity_poly.pdbx_strand_id
1 'polypeptide(L)'
;MWLRPQPADQPPTWNDWFESWKLYFGQVRMNLWYGRGGLNVKVCYPRSCQVQRVADQGQRYYIWKDAQASAQSALWKDPRGYYFLNIMVVVPEAQGKGVGAKLMKAVTDEADAKDMRCYLESSRDVPNVAIYGRLGFKFQKEMICDDDGDAIKLFTMIREPHAKPSSGR
;
A
#
# COMPACT_ATOMS: atom_id res chain seq x y z
N MET A 1 -6.09 -5.98 3.28
CA MET A 1 -5.26 -5.84 4.48
C MET A 1 -5.10 -4.38 4.85
N TRP A 2 -5.59 -4.03 6.03
CA TRP A 2 -5.30 -2.77 6.70
C TRP A 2 -4.13 -2.96 7.66
N LEU A 3 -3.23 -2.00 7.68
CA LEU A 3 -2.16 -1.91 8.66
C LEU A 3 -2.58 -0.90 9.73
N ARG A 4 -2.31 -1.25 10.98
CA ARG A 4 -2.59 -0.35 12.12
C ARG A 4 -1.59 0.80 12.12
N PRO A 5 -2.00 1.97 12.66
CA PRO A 5 -1.07 3.07 12.89
C PRO A 5 0.09 2.60 13.77
N GLN A 6 1.30 2.84 13.30
CA GLN A 6 2.54 2.62 14.04
C GLN A 6 3.19 3.98 14.27
N PRO A 7 3.53 4.35 15.51
CA PRO A 7 4.35 5.51 15.80
C PRO A 7 5.69 5.40 15.08
N ALA A 8 6.20 6.53 14.57
CA ALA A 8 7.45 6.55 13.78
C ALA A 8 8.66 5.98 14.55
N ASP A 9 8.66 6.12 15.87
CA ASP A 9 9.77 5.73 16.74
C ASP A 9 9.61 4.32 17.33
N GLN A 10 8.55 3.58 16.98
CA GLN A 10 8.29 2.27 17.57
C GLN A 10 9.15 1.18 16.89
N PRO A 11 10.03 0.48 17.62
CA PRO A 11 10.76 -0.64 17.07
C PRO A 11 9.83 -1.84 16.82
N PRO A 12 10.19 -2.74 15.88
CA PRO A 12 9.44 -3.98 15.65
C PRO A 12 9.25 -4.76 16.95
N THR A 13 8.04 -5.27 17.16
CA THR A 13 7.75 -6.09 18.34
C THR A 13 8.26 -7.52 18.13
N TRP A 14 8.38 -8.28 19.23
CA TRP A 14 8.66 -9.72 19.16
C TRP A 14 7.62 -10.49 18.33
N ASN A 15 6.37 -10.03 18.33
CA ASN A 15 5.32 -10.60 17.50
C ASN A 15 5.58 -10.33 16.00
N ASP A 16 6.01 -9.12 15.64
CA ASP A 16 6.37 -8.78 14.26
C ASP A 16 7.56 -9.61 13.78
N TRP A 17 8.55 -9.82 14.65
CA TRP A 17 9.69 -10.69 14.37
C TRP A 17 9.25 -12.14 14.12
N PHE A 18 8.40 -12.70 14.99
CA PHE A 18 7.92 -14.07 14.84
C PHE A 18 7.06 -14.26 13.58
N GLU A 19 6.13 -13.33 13.32
CA GLU A 19 5.32 -13.36 12.09
C GLU A 19 6.21 -13.21 10.84
N SER A 20 7.28 -12.42 10.90
CA SER A 20 8.26 -12.32 9.80
C SER A 20 8.93 -13.67 9.53
N TRP A 21 9.35 -14.40 10.56
CA TRP A 21 9.91 -15.75 10.40
C TRP A 21 8.90 -16.76 9.87
N LYS A 22 7.68 -16.73 10.37
CA LYS A 22 6.60 -17.58 9.89
C LYS A 22 6.29 -17.34 8.41
N LEU A 23 6.25 -16.08 7.98
CA LEU A 23 6.09 -15.71 6.57
C LEU A 23 7.27 -16.23 5.73
N TYR A 24 8.51 -16.07 6.22
CA TYR A 24 9.70 -16.58 5.55
C TYR A 24 9.64 -18.11 5.36
N PHE A 25 9.38 -18.87 6.42
CA PHE A 25 9.25 -20.33 6.32
C PHE A 25 8.07 -20.77 5.46
N GLY A 26 6.97 -20.01 5.49
CA GLY A 26 5.84 -20.18 4.57
C GLY A 26 6.28 -20.04 3.11
N GLN A 27 7.03 -19.00 2.79
CA GLN A 27 7.57 -18.77 1.45
C GLN A 27 8.54 -19.88 1.03
N VAL A 28 9.43 -20.32 1.91
CA VAL A 28 10.35 -21.45 1.65
C VAL A 28 9.55 -22.71 1.32
N ARG A 29 8.56 -23.05 2.13
CA ARG A 29 7.68 -24.21 1.89
C ARG A 29 6.96 -24.11 0.54
N MET A 30 6.38 -22.95 0.24
CA MET A 30 5.70 -22.72 -1.05
C MET A 30 6.66 -22.90 -2.22
N ASN A 31 7.88 -22.37 -2.12
CA ASN A 31 8.90 -22.48 -3.15
C ASN A 31 9.36 -23.94 -3.36
N LEU A 32 9.45 -24.73 -2.29
CA LEU A 32 9.81 -26.15 -2.38
C LEU A 32 8.70 -26.99 -3.02
N TRP A 33 7.43 -26.68 -2.72
CA TRP A 33 6.30 -27.49 -3.20
C TRP A 33 5.83 -27.11 -4.61
N TYR A 34 5.76 -25.81 -4.92
CA TYR A 34 5.19 -25.30 -6.16
C TYR A 34 6.26 -24.71 -7.11
N GLY A 35 7.54 -24.81 -6.76
CA GLY A 35 8.64 -24.18 -7.51
C GLY A 35 8.79 -22.69 -7.22
N ARG A 36 9.73 -22.02 -7.89
CA ARG A 36 10.02 -20.58 -7.69
C ARG A 36 8.82 -19.72 -8.12
N GLY A 37 7.95 -19.39 -7.16
CA GLY A 37 6.78 -18.51 -7.34
C GLY A 37 6.90 -17.15 -6.64
N GLY A 38 8.10 -16.79 -6.16
CA GLY A 38 8.34 -15.53 -5.45
C GLY A 38 8.51 -14.33 -6.38
N LEU A 39 8.22 -13.12 -5.87
CA LEU A 39 8.55 -11.85 -6.52
C LEU A 39 10.04 -11.84 -6.88
N ASN A 40 10.40 -11.72 -8.16
CA ASN A 40 11.80 -11.63 -8.61
C ASN A 40 12.38 -10.26 -8.24
N VAL A 41 12.73 -10.05 -6.97
CA VAL A 41 13.48 -8.87 -6.51
C VAL A 41 14.96 -9.05 -6.85
N LYS A 42 15.34 -8.75 -8.09
CA LYS A 42 16.77 -8.59 -8.40
C LYS A 42 17.30 -7.38 -7.61
N VAL A 43 18.04 -7.68 -6.55
CA VAL A 43 18.79 -6.69 -5.78
C VAL A 43 19.86 -6.12 -6.70
N CYS A 44 19.69 -4.87 -7.14
CA CYS A 44 20.74 -4.13 -7.83
C CYS A 44 21.75 -3.66 -6.76
N TYR A 45 22.81 -4.44 -6.54
CA TYR A 45 23.97 -3.92 -5.79
C TYR A 45 24.76 -2.97 -6.69
N PRO A 46 25.26 -1.82 -6.18
CA PRO A 46 25.96 -0.86 -7.01
C PRO A 46 27.37 -1.35 -7.29
N ARG A 47 27.61 -2.03 -8.43
CA ARG A 47 28.97 -2.18 -8.97
C ARG A 47 28.96 -2.29 -10.49
N SER A 48 29.20 -1.15 -11.14
CA SER A 48 30.15 -1.00 -12.25
C SER A 48 30.07 -2.00 -13.42
N CYS A 49 28.89 -2.45 -13.83
CA CYS A 49 28.78 -3.36 -14.97
C CYS A 49 27.64 -2.93 -15.89
N GLN A 50 28.00 -2.33 -17.02
CA GLN A 50 27.12 -2.17 -18.16
C GLN A 50 26.68 -3.56 -18.64
N VAL A 51 25.42 -3.65 -19.09
CA VAL A 51 24.72 -4.82 -19.64
C VAL A 51 23.97 -5.67 -18.60
N GLN A 52 22.65 -5.44 -18.47
CA GLN A 52 21.73 -6.49 -18.00
C GLN A 52 20.29 -6.26 -18.49
N ARG A 53 19.95 -6.92 -19.61
CA ARG A 53 18.65 -6.86 -20.28
C ARG A 53 17.65 -7.93 -19.76
N VAL A 54 17.71 -8.33 -18.49
CA VAL A 54 16.82 -9.37 -17.93
C VAL A 54 16.47 -9.15 -16.44
N ALA A 55 16.31 -7.91 -15.97
CA ALA A 55 16.18 -7.57 -14.53
C ALA A 55 14.87 -6.85 -14.14
N ASP A 56 13.78 -7.14 -14.84
CA ASP A 56 12.63 -6.23 -14.95
C ASP A 56 11.71 -6.15 -13.70
N GLN A 57 11.44 -7.26 -13.01
CA GLN A 57 10.44 -7.25 -11.91
C GLN A 57 10.96 -6.70 -10.57
N GLY A 58 12.28 -6.73 -10.36
CA GLY A 58 12.88 -6.29 -9.11
C GLY A 58 13.03 -4.77 -9.03
N GLN A 59 13.39 -4.14 -10.15
CA GLN A 59 13.53 -2.69 -10.26
C GLN A 59 12.21 -1.96 -9.95
N ARG A 60 11.10 -2.37 -10.59
CA ARG A 60 9.77 -1.78 -10.38
C ARG A 60 9.33 -1.80 -8.92
N TYR A 61 9.63 -2.87 -8.18
CA TYR A 61 9.31 -2.96 -6.77
C TYR A 61 10.03 -1.89 -5.95
N TYR A 62 11.33 -1.70 -6.18
CA TYR A 62 12.12 -0.69 -5.46
C TYR A 62 11.74 0.73 -5.88
N ILE A 63 11.49 0.98 -7.17
CA ILE A 63 10.96 2.27 -7.66
C ILE A 63 9.65 2.61 -6.95
N TRP A 64 8.72 1.66 -6.86
CA TRP A 64 7.48 1.86 -6.12
C TRP A 64 7.72 2.11 -4.63
N LYS A 65 8.62 1.36 -4.00
CA LYS A 65 8.95 1.53 -2.57
C LYS A 65 9.58 2.88 -2.26
N ASP A 66 10.45 3.37 -3.14
CA ASP A 66 11.09 4.68 -2.98
C ASP A 66 10.08 5.82 -3.19
N ALA A 67 9.21 5.70 -4.19
CA ALA A 67 8.11 6.64 -4.43
C ALA A 67 7.13 6.66 -3.25
N GLN A 68 6.76 5.47 -2.73
CA GLN A 68 5.92 5.29 -1.56
C GLN A 68 6.56 5.93 -0.31
N ALA A 69 7.84 5.66 -0.03
CA ALA A 69 8.55 6.23 1.11
C ALA A 69 8.65 7.75 1.03
N SER A 70 8.88 8.29 -0.18
CA SER A 70 8.91 9.73 -0.43
C SER A 70 7.54 10.39 -0.21
N ALA A 71 6.46 9.74 -0.63
CA ALA A 71 5.12 10.26 -0.40
C ALA A 71 4.69 10.15 1.06
N GLN A 72 4.96 9.01 1.71
CA GLN A 72 4.63 8.79 3.11
C GLN A 72 5.39 9.76 4.02
N SER A 73 6.70 9.96 3.81
CA SER A 73 7.47 10.93 4.61
C SER A 73 6.98 12.37 4.46
N ALA A 74 6.48 12.75 3.28
CA ALA A 74 5.91 14.09 3.05
C ALA A 74 4.49 14.27 3.63
N LEU A 75 3.68 13.20 3.64
CA LEU A 75 2.25 13.26 3.97
C LEU A 75 1.93 12.79 5.40
N TRP A 76 2.67 11.84 5.94
CA TRP A 76 2.41 11.25 7.26
C TRP A 76 3.02 12.10 8.36
N LYS A 77 2.29 13.16 8.72
CA LYS A 77 2.73 14.15 9.70
C LYS A 77 2.23 13.87 11.12
N ASP A 78 1.24 12.98 11.28
CA ASP A 78 0.75 12.57 12.59
C ASP A 78 1.74 11.59 13.23
N PRO A 79 2.37 11.93 14.38
CA PRO A 79 3.33 11.04 15.05
C PRO A 79 2.68 9.74 15.55
N ARG A 80 1.35 9.71 15.69
CA ARG A 80 0.60 8.49 16.05
C ARG A 80 0.50 7.50 14.89
N GLY A 81 0.80 7.93 13.66
CA GLY A 81 0.71 7.11 12.45
C GLY A 81 -0.69 7.13 11.82
N TYR A 82 -0.89 6.26 10.82
CA TYR A 82 -2.11 6.19 10.00
C TYR A 82 -2.60 4.76 9.90
N TYR A 83 -3.92 4.56 9.87
CA TYR A 83 -4.48 3.31 9.36
C TYR A 83 -4.20 3.24 7.85
N PHE A 84 -3.32 2.32 7.44
CA PHE A 84 -2.92 2.22 6.04
C PHE A 84 -3.62 1.06 5.35
N LEU A 85 -4.48 1.37 4.37
CA LEU A 85 -5.03 0.35 3.49
C LEU A 85 -3.99 -0.07 2.46
N ASN A 86 -3.31 -1.18 2.72
CA ASN A 86 -2.27 -1.70 1.84
C ASN A 86 -2.85 -2.40 0.60
N ILE A 87 -3.84 -3.28 0.79
CA ILE A 87 -4.49 -4.02 -0.30
C ILE A 87 -5.97 -4.18 0.03
N MET A 88 -6.88 -4.03 -0.91
CA MET A 88 -8.28 -4.46 -0.77
C MET A 88 -8.72 -5.16 -2.05
N VAL A 89 -9.27 -6.36 -1.90
CA VAL A 89 -9.75 -7.16 -3.03
C VAL A 89 -11.12 -7.70 -2.69
N VAL A 90 -12.03 -7.62 -3.66
CA VAL A 90 -13.34 -8.24 -3.62
C VAL A 90 -13.42 -9.19 -4.82
N VAL A 91 -13.77 -10.45 -4.57
CA VAL A 91 -13.92 -11.45 -5.63
C VAL A 91 -14.97 -10.99 -6.65
N PRO A 92 -14.79 -11.26 -7.96
CA PRO A 92 -15.65 -10.72 -9.02
C PRO A 92 -17.15 -10.89 -8.77
N GLU A 93 -17.57 -12.05 -8.26
CA GLU A 93 -18.96 -12.42 -8.01
C GLU A 93 -19.61 -11.61 -6.87
N ALA A 94 -18.78 -10.97 -6.03
CA ALA A 94 -19.18 -10.13 -4.91
C ALA A 94 -19.02 -8.63 -5.17
N GLN A 95 -18.47 -8.23 -6.33
CA GLN A 95 -18.34 -6.83 -6.71
C GLN A 95 -19.71 -6.19 -6.98
N GLY A 96 -19.81 -4.87 -6.85
CA GLY A 96 -21.07 -4.12 -7.02
C GLY A 96 -22.12 -4.32 -5.90
N LYS A 97 -21.91 -5.28 -4.97
CA LYS A 97 -22.84 -5.59 -3.87
C LYS A 97 -22.55 -4.82 -2.56
N GLY A 98 -21.73 -3.77 -2.62
CA GLY A 98 -21.36 -2.96 -1.46
C GLY A 98 -20.38 -3.61 -0.47
N VAL A 99 -19.80 -4.78 -0.79
CA VAL A 99 -18.85 -5.50 0.10
C VAL A 99 -17.62 -4.64 0.39
N GLY A 100 -17.02 -4.03 -0.62
CA GLY A 100 -15.85 -3.16 -0.43
C GLY A 100 -16.14 -1.98 0.49
N ALA A 101 -17.33 -1.35 0.37
CA ALA A 101 -17.74 -0.27 1.25
C ALA A 101 -17.89 -0.74 2.71
N LYS A 102 -18.46 -1.92 2.94
CA LYS A 102 -18.56 -2.51 4.29
C LYS A 102 -17.18 -2.82 4.89
N LEU A 103 -16.25 -3.36 4.09
CA LEU A 103 -14.88 -3.63 4.52
C LEU A 103 -14.12 -2.36 4.91
N MET A 104 -14.28 -1.29 4.11
CA MET A 104 -13.73 0.03 4.45
C MET A 104 -14.34 0.56 5.73
N LYS A 105 -15.67 0.52 5.83
CA LYS A 105 -16.43 1.07 6.96
C LYS A 105 -16.00 0.47 8.30
N ALA A 106 -15.77 -0.84 8.34
CA ALA A 106 -15.34 -1.52 9.56
C ALA A 106 -14.07 -0.90 10.18
N VAL A 107 -13.10 -0.49 9.34
CA VAL A 107 -11.85 0.12 9.82
C VAL A 107 -11.97 1.63 9.96
N THR A 108 -12.70 2.30 9.07
CA THR A 108 -12.89 3.76 9.21
C THR A 108 -13.72 4.13 10.43
N ASP A 109 -14.69 3.30 10.83
CA ASP A 109 -15.46 3.53 12.06
C ASP A 109 -14.58 3.36 13.32
N GLU A 110 -13.64 2.40 13.29
CA GLU A 110 -12.63 2.26 14.36
C GLU A 110 -11.65 3.45 14.38
N ALA A 111 -11.20 3.90 13.21
CA ALA A 111 -10.33 5.06 13.08
C ALA A 111 -11.02 6.34 13.57
N ASP A 112 -12.31 6.51 13.25
CA ASP A 112 -13.14 7.60 13.73
C ASP A 112 -13.29 7.56 15.26
N ALA A 113 -13.58 6.39 15.84
CA ALA A 113 -13.69 6.25 17.29
C ALA A 113 -12.37 6.58 18.04
N LYS A 114 -11.23 6.48 17.37
CA LYS A 114 -9.89 6.76 17.90
C LYS A 114 -9.34 8.12 17.47
N ASP A 115 -10.10 8.90 16.72
CA ASP A 115 -9.66 10.18 16.12
C ASP A 115 -8.34 10.04 15.32
N MET A 116 -8.29 8.99 14.49
CA MET A 116 -7.13 8.60 13.69
C MET A 116 -7.38 8.76 12.20
N ARG A 117 -6.33 9.16 11.48
CA ARG A 117 -6.36 9.29 10.02
C ARG A 117 -6.20 7.95 9.32
N CYS A 118 -6.79 7.83 8.13
CA CYS A 118 -6.56 6.72 7.23
C CYS A 118 -5.80 7.18 5.98
N TYR A 119 -4.95 6.31 5.44
CA TYR A 119 -4.18 6.53 4.21
C TYR A 119 -4.37 5.36 3.25
N LEU A 120 -4.43 5.65 1.95
CA LEU A 120 -4.45 4.64 0.90
C LEU A 120 -3.74 5.12 -0.37
N GLU A 121 -3.39 4.15 -1.21
CA GLU A 121 -2.81 4.36 -2.53
C GLU A 121 -3.71 3.70 -3.58
N SER A 122 -4.27 4.50 -4.48
CA SER A 122 -5.12 3.99 -5.58
C SER A 122 -4.31 3.85 -6.86
N SER A 123 -4.50 2.75 -7.58
CA SER A 123 -3.85 2.48 -8.87
C SER A 123 -4.47 3.19 -10.07
N ARG A 124 -5.62 3.86 -9.88
CA ARG A 124 -6.33 4.59 -10.94
C ARG A 124 -6.93 5.87 -10.39
N ASP A 125 -7.00 6.89 -11.24
CA ASP A 125 -7.73 8.13 -10.95
C ASP A 125 -9.24 7.89 -11.03
N VAL A 126 -9.73 7.60 -12.24
CA VAL A 126 -11.14 7.29 -12.51
C VAL A 126 -11.32 5.77 -12.63
N PRO A 127 -12.33 5.15 -11.97
CA PRO A 127 -13.31 5.75 -11.04
C PRO A 127 -12.89 5.73 -9.57
N ASN A 128 -11.71 5.19 -9.24
CA ASN A 128 -11.35 4.84 -7.85
C ASN A 128 -11.28 6.04 -6.90
N VAL A 129 -10.70 7.17 -7.33
CA VAL A 129 -10.61 8.39 -6.51
C VAL A 129 -12.00 8.86 -6.10
N ALA A 130 -12.97 8.81 -7.01
CA ALA A 130 -14.35 9.17 -6.70
C ALA A 130 -15.05 8.13 -5.79
N ILE A 131 -14.71 6.85 -5.91
CA ILE A 131 -15.24 5.81 -5.01
C ILE A 131 -14.75 6.06 -3.58
N TYR A 132 -13.44 6.27 -3.40
CA TYR A 132 -12.86 6.58 -2.09
C TYR A 132 -13.27 7.96 -1.57
N GLY A 133 -13.50 8.93 -2.47
CA GLY A 133 -14.08 10.23 -2.17
C GLY A 133 -15.41 10.12 -1.42
N ARG A 134 -16.31 9.27 -1.91
CA ARG A 134 -17.61 9.02 -1.25
C ARG A 134 -17.47 8.41 0.15
N LEU A 135 -16.31 7.83 0.47
CA LEU A 135 -15.97 7.31 1.80
C LEU A 135 -15.23 8.34 2.67
N GLY A 136 -15.05 9.57 2.20
CA GLY A 136 -14.42 10.68 2.92
C GLY A 136 -12.92 10.82 2.68
N PHE A 137 -12.32 10.02 1.79
CA PHE A 137 -10.93 10.20 1.40
C PHE A 137 -10.77 11.41 0.48
N LYS A 138 -9.65 12.11 0.61
CA LYS A 138 -9.27 13.23 -0.25
C LYS A 138 -7.93 12.95 -0.89
N PHE A 139 -7.84 13.20 -2.18
CA PHE A 139 -6.60 13.14 -2.94
C PHE A 139 -5.56 14.09 -2.35
N GLN A 140 -4.31 13.63 -2.32
CA GLN A 140 -3.18 14.39 -1.79
C GLN A 140 -2.12 14.63 -2.86
N LYS A 141 -1.62 13.56 -3.49
CA LYS A 141 -0.52 13.66 -4.46
C LYS A 141 -0.55 12.50 -5.46
N GLU A 142 -0.07 12.76 -6.67
CA GLU A 142 0.29 11.71 -7.63
C GLU A 142 1.72 11.21 -7.33
N MET A 143 1.88 9.90 -7.20
CA MET A 143 3.18 9.23 -7.22
C MET A 143 3.41 8.68 -8.61
N ILE A 144 4.52 9.07 -9.23
CA ILE A 144 4.94 8.56 -10.54
C ILE A 144 6.00 7.50 -10.27
N CYS A 145 5.75 6.28 -10.71
CA CYS A 145 6.73 5.21 -10.72
C CYS A 145 7.13 4.99 -12.19
N ASP A 146 8.29 5.51 -12.57
CA ASP A 146 8.82 5.45 -13.94
C ASP A 146 9.90 4.37 -14.02
N ASP A 147 9.69 3.38 -14.88
CA ASP A 147 10.64 2.31 -15.18
C ASP A 147 11.07 2.46 -16.64
N ASP A 148 12.10 3.30 -16.85
CA ASP A 148 12.71 3.58 -18.16
C ASP A 148 11.70 3.92 -19.28
N GLY A 149 10.66 4.69 -18.94
CA GLY A 149 9.63 5.17 -19.87
C GLY A 149 8.27 4.47 -19.74
N ASP A 150 8.17 3.37 -19.00
CA ASP A 150 6.90 2.74 -18.62
C ASP A 150 6.41 3.28 -17.26
N ALA A 151 5.84 4.49 -17.30
CA ALA A 151 5.42 5.20 -16.10
C ALA A 151 3.98 4.87 -15.68
N ILE A 152 3.82 4.42 -14.42
CA ILE A 152 2.52 4.28 -13.77
C ILE A 152 2.29 5.39 -12.74
N LYS A 153 1.03 5.81 -12.62
CA LYS A 153 0.60 6.78 -11.61
C LYS A 153 -0.19 6.10 -10.52
N LEU A 154 0.19 6.37 -9.28
CA LEU A 154 -0.59 6.04 -8.09
C LEU A 154 -1.10 7.32 -7.45
N PHE A 155 -2.32 7.27 -6.91
CA PHE A 155 -3.00 8.42 -6.33
C PHE A 155 -3.06 8.21 -4.82
N THR A 156 -2.34 9.01 -4.07
CA THR A 156 -2.37 8.95 -2.60
C THR A 156 -3.59 9.70 -2.09
N MET A 157 -4.27 9.11 -1.11
CA MET A 157 -5.44 9.72 -0.50
C MET A 157 -5.40 9.59 1.01
N ILE A 158 -5.85 10.63 1.70
CA ILE A 158 -5.98 10.67 3.16
C ILE A 158 -7.43 10.93 3.52
N ARG A 159 -7.93 10.22 4.54
CA ARG A 159 -9.20 10.49 5.19
C ARG A 159 -8.93 11.01 6.60
N GLU A 160 -9.43 12.21 6.87
CA GLU A 160 -9.49 12.76 8.23
C GLU A 160 -10.53 11.99 9.07
N PRO A 161 -10.39 11.94 10.40
CA PRO A 161 -11.40 11.35 11.26
C PRO A 161 -12.74 12.09 11.08
N HIS A 162 -13.83 11.34 11.10
CA HIS A 162 -15.21 11.81 10.91
C HIS A 162 -15.45 12.55 9.57
N ALA A 163 -14.60 12.32 8.57
CA ALA A 163 -14.73 12.98 7.27
C ALA A 163 -16.07 12.64 6.59
N LYS A 164 -16.70 13.68 6.04
CA LYS A 164 -17.91 13.56 5.24
C LYS A 164 -17.58 13.10 3.81
N PRO A 165 -18.52 12.42 3.13
CA PRO A 165 -18.39 12.08 1.71
C PRO A 165 -18.03 13.29 0.85
N SER A 166 -17.15 13.09 -0.12
CA SER A 166 -16.73 14.10 -1.10
C SER A 166 -16.60 13.48 -2.51
N SER A 167 -16.24 14.30 -3.50
CA SER A 167 -15.84 13.84 -4.83
C SER A 167 -14.48 13.13 -4.84
N GLY A 168 -13.71 13.22 -3.75
CA GLY A 168 -12.34 12.71 -3.65
C GLY A 168 -11.27 13.72 -4.06
N ARG A 169 -11.67 14.88 -4.60
CA ARG A 169 -10.81 16.03 -4.91
C ARG A 169 -11.31 17.28 -4.21
#